data_AF-A0BQ28-F1
#
_entry.id   AF-A0BQ28-F1
#
_cell.length_a   1.000
_cell.length_b   1.000
_cell.length_c   1.000
_cell.angle_alpha   90.00
_cell.angle_beta   90.00
_cell.angle_gamma   90.00
#
_symmetry.space_group_name_H-M   'P 1'
#
loop_
_entity.id
_entity.type
_entity.pdbx_description
1 polymer ?
#
loop_
_entity_poly.entity_id
_entity_poly.type
_entity_poly.pdbx_seq_one_letter_code
_entity_poly.pdbx_strand_id
1 'polypeptide(L)'
;MNLLKKARNVFCSIPEHKDVDQKIIHLCLDQKCQISKKTLCGLCLGDQHFGHKSINLSNLDTLIKNEWSRELQQYNQKTKDLTDCIQMSIAAILNKITLLQQQIQNFVNQQMQESKVCILKRKYLDEQNLSEKDFEQLAKDISESIFYKEGIPEYKQIDYEPSDKFQSLASRLVFDAALFCRDIALVTKANIIHSSFTEQVQEILYQIQNLTTLIERPLSQIVQSKRIFGNDRSDTQSNQRLDFDQQSQLGTFGQTQFCIQKQVKLRSLEMKGFVKIYDEFFNKPFTQTHIELIKLKCNSQSQICIGGVNIKEPDQFILCATDYASEFYTETQNLNLARKSRNGEVYWYYVRNRCIGFSPMSKIDLKYPDVDNEEGDLRFSLWLFHGQGGYRIGRIESLEQSVDYKCVIYLKK
;
A
#
# COMPACT_ATOMS: atom_id res chain seq x y z
N MET A 1 4.98 -42.97 10.72
CA MET A 1 4.61 -44.36 11.07
C MET A 1 5.79 -45.32 11.27
N ASN A 2 6.96 -45.14 10.64
CA ASN A 2 8.08 -46.10 10.77
C ASN A 2 8.84 -46.04 12.13
N LEU A 3 8.78 -44.89 12.81
CA LEU A 3 9.56 -44.64 14.04
C LEU A 3 9.02 -45.40 15.27
N LEU A 4 7.71 -45.51 15.45
CA LEU A 4 7.13 -46.23 16.59
C LEU A 4 7.29 -47.75 16.48
N LYS A 5 7.23 -48.29 15.26
CA LYS A 5 7.60 -49.69 15.01
C LYS A 5 9.07 -49.95 15.34
N LYS A 6 9.97 -49.03 14.97
CA LYS A 6 11.39 -49.12 15.34
C LYS A 6 11.59 -49.01 16.85
N ALA A 7 10.92 -48.06 17.51
CA ALA A 7 11.05 -47.81 18.96
C ALA A 7 10.66 -49.02 19.82
N ARG A 8 9.65 -49.80 19.41
CA ARG A 8 9.23 -51.04 20.11
C ARG A 8 10.28 -52.15 20.11
N ASN A 9 11.26 -52.08 19.20
CA ASN A 9 12.36 -53.05 19.11
C ASN A 9 13.66 -52.50 19.72
N VAL A 10 13.64 -51.31 20.32
CA VAL A 10 14.80 -50.74 21.01
C VAL A 10 14.81 -51.19 22.46
N PHE A 11 15.92 -51.81 22.85
CA PHE A 11 16.19 -52.22 24.23
C PHE A 11 16.77 -51.07 25.05
N CYS A 12 16.61 -51.15 26.36
CA CYS A 12 17.23 -50.20 27.29
C CYS A 12 18.74 -50.19 27.13
N SER A 13 19.36 -49.01 27.24
CA SER A 13 20.82 -48.87 27.16
C SER A 13 21.54 -49.12 28.47
N ILE A 14 20.82 -49.23 29.59
CA ILE A 14 21.38 -49.55 30.90
C ILE A 14 21.67 -51.06 30.90
N PRO A 15 22.93 -51.50 31.10
CA PRO A 15 23.32 -52.91 30.98
C PRO A 15 22.44 -53.85 31.79
N GLU A 16 22.17 -53.51 33.05
CA GLU A 16 21.37 -54.31 33.98
C GLU A 16 19.93 -54.49 33.48
N HIS A 17 19.37 -53.47 32.83
CA HIS A 17 18.01 -53.54 32.26
C HIS A 17 18.00 -54.28 30.92
N LYS A 18 19.09 -54.20 30.17
CA LYS A 18 19.25 -54.90 28.90
C LYS A 18 19.36 -56.41 29.11
N ASP A 19 20.05 -56.84 30.17
CA ASP A 19 20.23 -58.26 30.50
C ASP A 19 18.91 -58.95 30.89
N VAL A 20 17.89 -58.19 31.29
CA VAL A 20 16.52 -58.67 31.54
C VAL A 20 15.53 -58.22 30.45
N ASP A 21 16.05 -58.04 29.22
CA ASP A 21 15.30 -57.79 27.98
C ASP A 21 14.31 -56.60 28.04
N GLN A 22 14.62 -55.57 28.83
CA GLN A 22 13.73 -54.43 28.99
C GLN A 22 13.68 -53.57 27.72
N LYS A 23 12.49 -53.45 27.15
CA LYS A 23 12.21 -52.61 25.98
C LYS A 23 11.82 -51.20 26.39
N ILE A 24 12.13 -50.23 25.54
CA ILE A 24 11.66 -48.86 25.69
C ILE A 24 10.15 -48.83 25.42
N ILE A 25 9.37 -48.41 26.43
CA ILE A 25 7.90 -48.38 26.38
C ILE A 25 7.31 -47.02 26.82
N HIS A 26 8.12 -46.12 27.40
CA HIS A 26 7.68 -44.79 27.83
C HIS A 26 8.56 -43.67 27.27
N LEU A 27 7.99 -42.47 27.18
CA LEU A 27 8.70 -41.22 26.92
C LEU A 27 8.43 -40.24 28.07
N CYS A 28 9.48 -39.80 28.75
CA CYS A 28 9.44 -38.78 29.80
C CYS A 28 9.15 -37.41 29.20
N LEU A 29 8.11 -36.74 29.70
CA LEU A 29 7.68 -35.41 29.29
C LEU A 29 8.04 -34.33 30.30
N ASP A 30 8.59 -34.72 31.46
CA ASP A 30 8.99 -33.74 32.46
C ASP A 30 10.13 -32.84 31.92
N GLN A 31 9.91 -31.53 31.99
CA GLN A 31 10.87 -30.52 31.55
C GLN A 31 12.05 -30.42 32.52
N LYS A 32 11.84 -30.75 33.79
CA LYS A 32 12.88 -30.70 34.83
C LYS A 32 13.75 -31.95 34.85
N CYS A 33 13.42 -32.96 34.05
CA CYS A 33 14.22 -34.16 33.94
C CYS A 33 15.59 -33.83 33.30
N GLN A 34 16.65 -33.92 34.11
CA GLN A 34 18.03 -33.66 33.68
C GLN A 34 18.70 -34.86 33.03
N ILE A 35 18.01 -36.01 32.97
CA ILE A 35 18.54 -37.23 32.37
C ILE A 35 18.55 -37.07 30.85
N SER A 36 19.71 -37.29 30.25
CA SER A 36 19.95 -37.06 28.82
C SER A 36 19.07 -37.92 27.91
N LYS A 37 18.57 -39.05 28.41
CA LYS A 37 17.67 -39.96 27.68
C LYS A 37 16.25 -39.88 28.24
N LYS A 38 15.33 -39.37 27.43
CA LYS A 38 13.91 -39.27 27.80
C LYS A 38 13.10 -40.52 27.49
N THR A 39 13.64 -41.46 26.72
CA THR A 39 13.00 -42.74 26.40
C THR A 39 13.30 -43.78 27.48
N LEU A 40 12.27 -44.39 28.06
CA LEU A 40 12.37 -45.20 29.27
C LEU A 40 11.81 -46.61 29.05
N CYS A 41 12.46 -47.61 29.63
CA CYS A 41 11.83 -48.90 29.91
C CYS A 41 11.05 -48.85 31.24
N GLY A 42 10.35 -49.94 31.59
CA GLY A 42 9.58 -50.00 32.85
C GLY A 42 10.43 -49.77 34.10
N LEU A 43 11.65 -50.31 34.14
CA LEU A 43 12.56 -50.15 35.28
C LEU A 43 13.12 -48.72 35.39
N CYS A 44 13.57 -48.12 34.27
CA CYS A 44 14.04 -46.72 34.26
C CYS A 44 12.96 -45.74 34.76
N LEU A 45 11.69 -46.03 34.45
CA LEU A 45 10.57 -45.24 34.93
C LEU A 45 10.40 -45.34 36.45
N GLY A 46 10.59 -46.53 37.03
CA GLY A 46 10.48 -46.77 38.47
C GLY A 46 11.66 -46.19 39.27
N ASP A 47 12.87 -46.24 38.73
CA ASP A 47 14.08 -45.88 39.50
C ASP A 47 14.41 -44.39 39.41
N GLN A 48 14.76 -43.93 38.20
CA GLN A 48 15.35 -42.61 37.99
C GLN A 48 14.31 -41.55 37.56
N HIS A 49 13.11 -42.00 37.19
CA HIS A 49 12.02 -41.13 36.74
C HIS A 49 10.75 -41.29 37.59
N PHE A 50 10.91 -41.73 38.84
CA PHE A 50 9.79 -41.87 39.76
C PHE A 50 9.06 -40.52 39.92
N GLY A 51 7.75 -40.52 39.67
CA GLY A 51 6.92 -39.33 39.73
C GLY A 51 7.01 -38.39 38.51
N HIS A 52 7.84 -38.68 37.51
CA HIS A 52 7.88 -37.90 36.28
C HIS A 52 6.64 -38.15 35.41
N LYS A 53 6.15 -37.10 34.76
CA LYS A 53 5.13 -37.22 33.71
C LYS A 53 5.71 -38.00 32.54
N SER A 54 5.09 -39.11 32.16
CA SER A 54 5.49 -39.91 31.00
C SER A 54 4.29 -40.35 30.17
N ILE A 55 4.53 -40.62 28.89
CA ILE A 55 3.55 -41.16 27.95
C ILE A 55 3.97 -42.56 27.51
N ASN A 56 3.03 -43.51 27.54
CA ASN A 56 3.30 -44.84 27.00
C ASN A 56 3.36 -44.76 25.46
N LEU A 57 4.42 -45.31 24.88
CA LEU A 57 4.63 -45.34 23.43
C LEU A 57 3.55 -46.14 22.69
N SER A 58 2.84 -47.06 23.35
CA SER A 58 1.66 -47.72 22.77
C SER A 58 0.53 -46.73 22.47
N ASN A 59 0.40 -45.68 23.27
CA ASN A 59 -0.67 -44.69 23.19
C ASN A 59 -0.24 -43.44 22.42
N LEU A 60 1.06 -43.27 22.17
CA LEU A 60 1.61 -42.08 21.51
C LEU A 60 1.04 -41.88 20.10
N ASP A 61 0.89 -42.95 19.31
CA ASP A 61 0.29 -42.87 17.97
C ASP A 61 -1.15 -42.34 18.04
N THR A 62 -1.95 -42.83 18.99
CA THR A 62 -3.34 -42.39 19.18
C THR A 62 -3.39 -40.94 19.65
N LEU A 63 -2.52 -40.55 20.58
CA LEU A 63 -2.48 -39.19 21.10
C LEU A 63 -2.01 -38.18 20.04
N ILE A 64 -0.99 -38.52 19.24
CA ILE A 64 -0.57 -37.71 18.09
C ILE A 64 -1.71 -37.58 17.08
N LYS A 65 -2.40 -38.68 16.74
CA LYS A 65 -3.54 -38.64 15.83
C LYS A 65 -4.67 -37.76 16.35
N ASN A 66 -5.01 -37.89 17.62
CA ASN A 66 -6.08 -37.10 18.25
C ASN A 66 -5.72 -35.61 18.28
N GLU A 67 -4.47 -35.29 18.62
CA GLU A 67 -3.98 -33.92 18.64
C GLU A 67 -3.97 -33.32 17.23
N TRP A 68 -3.47 -34.07 16.25
CA TRP A 68 -3.51 -33.66 14.85
C TRP A 68 -4.93 -33.44 14.34
N SER A 69 -5.87 -34.34 14.67
CA SER A 69 -7.28 -34.17 14.32
C SER A 69 -7.89 -32.93 14.96
N ARG A 70 -7.53 -32.62 16.21
CA ARG A 70 -7.97 -31.42 16.92
C ARG A 70 -7.42 -30.15 16.25
N GLU A 71 -6.14 -30.11 15.94
CA GLU A 71 -5.52 -28.98 15.25
C GLU A 71 -6.13 -28.78 13.85
N LEU A 72 -6.34 -29.86 13.11
CA LEU A 72 -6.98 -29.83 11.80
C LEU A 72 -8.42 -29.31 11.88
N GLN A 73 -9.19 -29.73 12.89
CA GLN A 73 -10.53 -29.22 13.13
C GLN A 73 -10.53 -27.73 13.46
N GLN A 74 -9.60 -27.26 14.31
CA GLN A 74 -9.45 -25.84 14.63
C GLN A 74 -9.06 -25.01 13.41
N TYR A 75 -8.14 -25.52 12.57
CA TYR A 75 -7.73 -24.88 11.33
C TYR A 75 -8.91 -24.76 10.35
N ASN A 76 -9.68 -25.84 10.17
CA ASN A 76 -10.86 -25.85 9.31
C ASN A 76 -11.93 -24.87 9.81
N GLN A 77 -12.17 -24.80 11.13
CA GLN A 77 -13.10 -23.84 11.71
C GLN A 77 -12.66 -22.39 11.45
N LYS A 78 -11.39 -22.05 11.71
CA LYS A 78 -10.86 -20.70 11.43
C LYS A 78 -10.96 -20.33 9.94
N THR A 79 -10.73 -21.29 9.06
CA THR A 79 -10.86 -21.09 7.61
C THR A 79 -12.31 -20.83 7.21
N LYS A 80 -13.26 -21.54 7.83
CA LYS A 80 -14.69 -21.33 7.63
C LYS A 80 -15.11 -19.93 8.13
N ASP A 81 -14.74 -19.57 9.35
CA ASP A 81 -15.09 -18.26 9.94
C ASP A 81 -14.56 -17.09 9.08
N LEU A 82 -13.36 -17.23 8.51
CA LEU A 82 -12.84 -16.24 7.58
C LEU A 82 -13.63 -16.20 6.27
N THR A 83 -13.96 -17.37 5.71
CA THR A 83 -14.74 -17.45 4.47
C THR A 83 -16.09 -16.76 4.65
N ASP A 84 -16.75 -17.00 5.78
CA ASP A 84 -18.03 -16.38 6.12
C ASP A 84 -17.88 -14.85 6.26
N CYS A 85 -16.81 -14.36 6.91
CA CYS A 85 -16.53 -12.93 7.04
C CYS A 85 -16.28 -12.23 5.68
N ILE A 86 -15.55 -12.89 4.77
CA ILE A 86 -15.33 -12.41 3.41
C ILE A 86 -16.65 -12.36 2.64
N GLN A 87 -17.47 -13.40 2.73
CA GLN A 87 -18.77 -13.45 2.06
C GLN A 87 -19.71 -12.33 2.56
N MET A 88 -19.76 -12.07 3.86
CA MET A 88 -20.53 -10.96 4.43
C MET A 88 -20.05 -9.60 3.91
N SER A 89 -18.74 -9.41 3.79
CA SER A 89 -18.15 -8.16 3.28
C SER A 89 -18.49 -7.95 1.79
N ILE A 90 -18.40 -9.00 0.98
CA ILE A 90 -18.81 -8.97 -0.44
C ILE A 90 -20.29 -8.62 -0.57
N ALA A 91 -21.16 -9.24 0.23
CA ALA A 91 -22.59 -8.96 0.20
C ALA A 91 -22.90 -7.49 0.56
N ALA A 92 -22.20 -6.92 1.56
CA ALA A 92 -22.36 -5.51 1.94
C ALA A 92 -21.94 -4.56 0.80
N ILE A 93 -20.83 -4.86 0.11
CA ILE A 93 -20.36 -4.07 -1.04
C ILE A 93 -21.37 -4.13 -2.18
N LEU A 94 -21.85 -5.32 -2.54
CA LEU A 94 -22.83 -5.49 -3.61
C LEU A 94 -24.13 -4.75 -3.31
N ASN A 95 -24.60 -4.79 -2.06
CA ASN A 95 -25.78 -4.01 -1.65
C ASN A 95 -25.56 -2.50 -1.81
N LYS A 96 -24.37 -1.98 -1.47
CA LYS A 96 -24.05 -0.56 -1.64
C LYS A 96 -23.99 -0.15 -3.11
N ILE A 97 -23.43 -1.01 -3.98
CA ILE A 97 -23.42 -0.79 -5.44
C ILE A 97 -24.85 -0.73 -5.98
N THR A 98 -25.72 -1.67 -5.59
CA THR A 98 -27.12 -1.67 -6.00
C THR A 98 -27.84 -0.38 -5.56
N LEU A 99 -27.61 0.09 -4.34
CA LEU A 99 -28.19 1.35 -3.86
C LEU A 99 -27.72 2.55 -4.69
N LEU A 100 -26.43 2.61 -5.03
CA LEU A 100 -25.89 3.67 -5.88
C LEU A 100 -26.49 3.61 -7.30
N GLN A 101 -26.63 2.42 -7.87
CA GLN A 101 -27.28 2.24 -9.18
C GLN A 101 -28.73 2.74 -9.16
N GLN A 102 -29.49 2.43 -8.10
CA GLN A 102 -30.86 2.94 -7.93
C GLN A 102 -30.88 4.47 -7.81
N GLN A 103 -29.96 5.06 -7.05
CA GLN A 103 -29.85 6.52 -6.92
C GLN A 103 -29.52 7.19 -8.27
N ILE A 104 -28.62 6.59 -9.06
CA ILE A 104 -28.30 7.06 -10.42
C ILE A 104 -29.53 6.94 -11.33
N GLN A 105 -30.22 5.81 -11.30
CA GLN A 105 -31.41 5.61 -12.13
C GLN A 105 -32.53 6.61 -11.78
N ASN A 106 -32.77 6.83 -10.49
CA ASN A 106 -33.74 7.83 -10.02
C ASN A 106 -33.35 9.24 -10.48
N PHE A 107 -32.06 9.58 -10.40
CA PHE A 107 -31.55 10.84 -10.88
C PHE A 107 -31.77 11.02 -12.40
N VAL A 108 -31.46 10.01 -13.20
CA VAL A 108 -31.68 10.03 -14.66
C VAL A 108 -33.17 10.17 -14.99
N ASN A 109 -34.03 9.41 -14.30
CA ASN A 109 -35.48 9.46 -14.52
C ASN A 109 -36.06 10.83 -14.14
N GLN A 110 -35.60 11.41 -13.03
CA GLN A 110 -36.00 12.75 -12.61
C GLN A 110 -35.56 13.82 -13.62
N GLN A 111 -34.32 13.75 -14.12
CA GLN A 111 -33.83 14.65 -15.17
C GLN A 111 -34.59 14.51 -16.49
N MET A 112 -35.00 13.28 -16.87
CA MET A 112 -35.80 13.06 -18.07
C MET A 112 -37.22 13.61 -17.95
N GLN A 113 -37.81 13.63 -16.74
CA GLN A 113 -39.15 14.19 -16.53
C GLN A 113 -39.16 15.72 -16.35
N GLU A 114 -38.07 16.33 -15.87
CA GLU A 114 -38.02 17.76 -15.55
C GLU A 114 -37.42 18.65 -16.67
N SER A 115 -36.90 18.07 -17.75
CA SER A 115 -36.26 18.85 -18.81
C SER A 115 -37.29 19.56 -19.70
N LYS A 116 -37.68 20.79 -19.32
CA LYS A 116 -38.25 21.79 -20.26
C LYS A 116 -37.37 21.95 -21.51
N VAL A 117 -36.08 21.66 -21.41
CA VAL A 117 -35.14 21.60 -22.54
C VAL A 117 -35.46 20.48 -23.52
N CYS A 118 -35.97 19.32 -23.09
CA CYS A 118 -36.46 18.27 -24.00
C CYS A 118 -37.76 18.68 -24.70
N ILE A 119 -38.63 19.44 -24.03
CA ILE A 119 -39.85 20.00 -24.63
C ILE A 119 -39.47 21.07 -25.66
N LEU A 120 -38.55 21.99 -25.34
CA LEU A 120 -38.04 23.02 -26.26
C LEU A 120 -37.22 22.42 -27.40
N LYS A 121 -36.43 21.37 -27.15
CA LYS A 121 -35.69 20.63 -28.18
C LYS A 121 -36.65 19.97 -29.17
N ARG A 122 -37.71 19.31 -28.70
CA ARG A 122 -38.74 18.75 -29.60
C ARG A 122 -39.53 19.82 -30.34
N LYS A 123 -39.78 20.97 -29.71
CA LYS A 123 -40.55 22.08 -30.28
C LYS A 123 -39.78 22.86 -31.33
N TYR A 124 -38.45 22.94 -31.23
CA TYR A 124 -37.64 23.79 -32.11
C TYR A 124 -36.52 23.03 -32.83
N LEU A 125 -35.75 22.15 -32.18
CA LEU A 125 -34.56 21.54 -32.79
C LEU A 125 -34.84 20.31 -33.67
N ASP A 126 -35.98 19.64 -33.50
CA ASP A 126 -36.35 18.46 -34.29
C ASP A 126 -37.12 18.83 -35.60
N GLU A 127 -37.48 20.10 -35.79
CA GLU A 127 -38.10 20.59 -37.03
C GLU A 127 -37.02 20.99 -38.06
N GLN A 128 -37.05 20.39 -39.26
CA GLN A 128 -35.96 20.52 -40.24
C GLN A 128 -35.85 21.90 -40.91
N ASN A 129 -36.80 22.82 -40.71
CA ASN A 129 -36.83 24.12 -41.39
C ASN A 129 -37.29 25.24 -40.44
N LEU A 130 -36.50 25.52 -39.41
CA LEU A 130 -36.76 26.68 -38.54
C LEU A 130 -36.51 27.99 -39.29
N SER A 131 -37.49 28.89 -39.22
CA SER A 131 -37.37 30.26 -39.72
C SER A 131 -36.67 31.17 -38.70
N GLU A 132 -36.20 32.32 -39.15
CA GLU A 132 -35.58 33.34 -38.29
C GLU A 132 -36.50 33.76 -37.13
N LYS A 133 -37.82 33.81 -37.36
CA LYS A 133 -38.83 34.08 -36.33
C LYS A 133 -38.93 32.99 -35.26
N ASP A 134 -38.63 31.74 -35.61
CA ASP A 134 -38.65 30.63 -34.66
C ASP A 134 -37.42 30.69 -33.74
N PHE A 135 -36.29 31.13 -34.26
CA PHE A 135 -35.10 31.42 -33.44
C PHE A 135 -35.30 32.64 -32.54
N GLU A 136 -35.96 33.70 -33.03
CA GLU A 136 -36.35 34.84 -32.20
C GLU A 136 -37.31 34.44 -31.08
N GLN A 137 -38.30 33.61 -31.38
CA GLN A 137 -39.24 33.11 -30.36
C GLN A 137 -38.55 32.16 -29.38
N LEU A 138 -37.60 31.32 -29.82
CA LEU A 138 -36.77 30.50 -28.93
C LEU A 138 -35.91 31.37 -28.00
N ALA A 139 -35.27 32.41 -28.54
CA ALA A 139 -34.50 33.37 -27.74
C ALA A 139 -35.40 34.11 -26.74
N LYS A 140 -36.63 34.43 -27.13
CA LYS A 140 -37.64 35.03 -26.27
C LYS A 140 -38.08 34.06 -25.16
N ASP A 141 -38.42 32.82 -25.48
CA ASP A 141 -38.81 31.79 -24.51
C ASP A 141 -37.67 31.48 -23.52
N ILE A 142 -36.42 31.46 -23.99
CA ILE A 142 -35.22 31.32 -23.15
C ILE A 142 -35.03 32.55 -22.26
N SER A 143 -35.15 33.77 -22.82
CA SER A 143 -34.97 35.00 -22.04
C SER A 143 -36.10 35.26 -21.04
N GLU A 144 -37.34 34.88 -21.32
CA GLU A 144 -38.45 34.91 -20.35
C GLU A 144 -38.23 33.91 -19.19
N SER A 145 -37.42 32.88 -19.43
CA SER A 145 -36.98 31.93 -18.41
C SER A 145 -35.76 32.41 -17.59
N ILE A 146 -35.13 33.53 -17.99
CA ILE A 146 -33.94 34.15 -17.37
C ILE A 146 -34.29 35.58 -16.96
N PHE A 147 -34.56 35.83 -15.67
CA PHE A 147 -34.77 37.21 -15.22
C PHE A 147 -33.45 37.93 -15.00
N TYR A 148 -33.47 39.26 -15.04
CA TYR A 148 -32.30 40.09 -14.72
C TYR A 148 -32.64 40.99 -13.54
N LYS A 149 -31.81 40.92 -12.50
CA LYS A 149 -31.88 41.82 -11.33
C LYS A 149 -30.55 42.57 -11.24
N GLU A 150 -30.62 43.90 -11.27
CA GLU A 150 -29.46 44.79 -11.21
C GLU A 150 -28.38 44.52 -12.29
N GLY A 151 -28.80 44.12 -13.49
CA GLY A 151 -27.87 43.83 -14.60
C GLY A 151 -27.17 42.48 -14.49
N ILE A 152 -27.49 41.67 -13.48
CA ILE A 152 -27.02 40.30 -13.31
C ILE A 152 -28.18 39.35 -13.67
N PRO A 153 -27.99 38.37 -14.55
CA PRO A 153 -29.01 37.36 -14.81
C PRO A 153 -29.25 36.53 -13.55
N GLU A 154 -30.44 36.65 -12.96
CA GLU A 154 -30.98 35.81 -11.88
C GLU A 154 -32.12 34.96 -12.44
N TYR A 155 -31.92 33.65 -12.51
CA TYR A 155 -32.98 32.72 -12.88
C TYR A 155 -34.09 32.79 -11.83
N LYS A 156 -35.36 32.84 -12.28
CA LYS A 156 -36.52 32.82 -11.38
C LYS A 156 -36.42 31.54 -10.53
N GLN A 157 -36.27 31.71 -9.21
CA GLN A 157 -36.18 30.59 -8.29
C GLN A 157 -37.48 29.79 -8.43
N ILE A 158 -37.40 28.63 -9.07
CA ILE A 158 -38.47 27.63 -9.01
C ILE A 158 -38.45 27.19 -7.55
N ASP A 159 -39.57 27.31 -6.83
CA ASP A 159 -39.70 26.87 -5.44
C ASP A 159 -39.38 25.37 -5.35
N TYR A 160 -38.11 25.08 -5.15
CA TYR A 160 -37.57 23.79 -4.80
C TYR A 160 -36.52 24.07 -3.74
N GLU A 161 -36.63 23.36 -2.62
CA GLU A 161 -35.60 23.35 -1.59
C GLU A 161 -34.23 23.08 -2.24
N PRO A 162 -33.20 23.85 -1.88
CA PRO A 162 -31.94 23.84 -2.60
C PRO A 162 -31.23 22.51 -2.35
N SER A 163 -31.31 21.59 -3.30
CA SER A 163 -30.31 20.54 -3.41
C SER A 163 -29.14 21.10 -4.23
N ASP A 164 -27.92 20.99 -3.68
CA ASP A 164 -26.65 21.46 -4.25
C ASP A 164 -26.40 21.01 -5.71
N LYS A 165 -27.21 20.08 -6.21
CA LYS A 165 -27.13 19.48 -7.55
C LYS A 165 -27.76 20.34 -8.64
N PHE A 166 -28.74 21.21 -8.31
CA PHE A 166 -29.34 22.12 -9.31
C PHE A 166 -28.37 23.24 -9.70
N GLN A 167 -27.63 23.77 -8.72
CA GLN A 167 -26.56 24.75 -8.97
C GLN A 167 -25.45 24.17 -9.87
N SER A 168 -25.12 22.89 -9.73
CA SER A 168 -24.12 22.19 -10.57
C SER A 168 -24.53 22.13 -12.04
N LEU A 169 -25.80 21.81 -12.33
CA LEU A 169 -26.32 21.73 -13.69
C LEU A 169 -26.43 23.12 -14.35
N ALA A 170 -26.96 24.11 -13.61
CA ALA A 170 -27.04 25.49 -14.10
C ALA A 170 -25.64 26.05 -14.41
N SER A 171 -24.65 25.75 -13.57
CA SER A 171 -23.26 26.16 -13.77
C SER A 171 -22.62 25.53 -15.00
N ARG A 172 -22.99 24.29 -15.35
CA ARG A 172 -22.49 23.59 -16.54
C ARG A 172 -23.07 24.15 -17.84
N LEU A 173 -24.37 24.46 -17.83
CA LEU A 173 -25.03 25.14 -18.96
C LEU A 173 -24.47 26.55 -19.20
N VAL A 174 -24.21 27.29 -18.13
CA VAL A 174 -23.56 28.61 -18.21
C VAL A 174 -22.11 28.49 -18.66
N PHE A 175 -21.38 27.45 -18.25
CA PHE A 175 -20.02 27.17 -18.71
C PHE A 175 -19.96 26.88 -20.22
N ASP A 176 -20.83 25.99 -20.71
CA ASP A 176 -20.86 25.62 -22.13
C ASP A 176 -21.29 26.82 -23.01
N ALA A 177 -22.22 27.64 -22.53
CA ALA A 177 -22.61 28.89 -23.19
C ALA A 177 -21.48 29.93 -23.16
N ALA A 178 -20.77 30.10 -22.03
CA ALA A 178 -19.66 31.05 -21.89
C ALA A 178 -18.42 30.64 -22.72
N LEU A 179 -18.17 29.35 -22.87
CA LEU A 179 -17.13 28.80 -23.76
C LEU A 179 -17.40 29.16 -25.22
N PHE A 180 -18.68 29.15 -25.61
CA PHE A 180 -19.13 29.61 -26.91
C PHE A 180 -18.95 31.13 -27.08
N CYS A 181 -19.15 31.91 -26.01
CA CYS A 181 -19.02 33.37 -25.99
C CYS A 181 -17.59 33.90 -25.78
N ARG A 182 -16.59 33.03 -25.54
CA ARG A 182 -15.15 33.36 -25.31
C ARG A 182 -14.88 34.36 -24.16
N ASP A 183 -15.64 34.30 -23.07
CA ASP A 183 -15.39 35.14 -21.88
C ASP A 183 -14.60 34.38 -20.79
N ILE A 184 -13.35 34.79 -20.56
CA ILE A 184 -12.36 34.12 -19.69
C ILE A 184 -12.69 34.27 -18.19
N ALA A 185 -13.42 35.31 -17.79
CA ALA A 185 -13.77 35.53 -16.38
C ALA A 185 -14.80 34.49 -15.87
N LEU A 186 -15.67 34.00 -16.75
CA LEU A 186 -16.69 32.98 -16.47
C LEU A 186 -16.11 31.56 -16.40
N VAL A 187 -15.15 31.24 -17.26
CA VAL A 187 -14.43 29.94 -17.28
C VAL A 187 -13.71 29.68 -15.96
N THR A 188 -13.19 30.73 -15.31
CA THR A 188 -12.41 30.61 -14.08
C THR A 188 -13.27 30.26 -12.86
N LYS A 189 -14.55 30.65 -12.83
CA LYS A 189 -15.48 30.32 -11.74
C LYS A 189 -16.05 28.90 -11.82
N ALA A 190 -16.17 28.32 -13.02
CA ALA A 190 -16.71 26.97 -13.21
C ALA A 190 -15.76 25.84 -12.75
N ASN A 191 -14.44 26.08 -12.74
CA ASN A 191 -13.44 25.11 -12.28
C ASN A 191 -13.56 24.75 -10.78
N ILE A 192 -14.25 25.56 -9.97
CA ILE A 192 -14.44 25.35 -8.53
C ILE A 192 -15.47 24.24 -8.23
N ILE A 193 -16.29 23.83 -9.21
CA ILE A 193 -17.41 22.88 -8.99
C ILE A 193 -17.03 21.44 -9.38
N HIS A 194 -16.04 21.26 -10.27
CA HIS A 194 -15.50 19.95 -10.65
C HIS A 194 -14.76 19.25 -9.48
N SER A 195 -14.30 19.99 -8.48
CA SER A 195 -13.67 19.45 -7.28
C SER A 195 -14.65 18.62 -6.43
N SER A 196 -15.92 19.03 -6.33
CA SER A 196 -16.95 18.33 -5.52
C SER A 196 -17.25 16.90 -5.98
N PHE A 197 -17.34 16.68 -7.31
CA PHE A 197 -17.50 15.32 -7.85
C PHE A 197 -16.24 14.47 -7.65
N THR A 198 -15.07 15.10 -7.78
CA THR A 198 -13.79 14.45 -7.55
C THR A 198 -13.64 14.02 -6.09
N GLU A 199 -14.12 14.83 -5.13
CA GLU A 199 -14.16 14.53 -3.70
C GLU A 199 -15.06 13.31 -3.39
N GLN A 200 -16.25 13.23 -4.00
CA GLN A 200 -17.15 12.06 -3.82
C GLN A 200 -16.55 10.76 -4.37
N VAL A 201 -15.86 10.83 -5.52
CA VAL A 201 -15.13 9.68 -6.08
C VAL A 201 -13.95 9.29 -5.18
N GLN A 202 -13.22 10.26 -4.62
CA GLN A 202 -12.13 10.00 -3.69
C GLN A 202 -12.61 9.37 -2.38
N GLU A 203 -13.78 9.77 -1.86
CA GLU A 203 -14.37 9.15 -0.68
C GLU A 203 -14.74 7.68 -0.92
N ILE A 204 -15.30 7.37 -2.10
CA ILE A 204 -15.60 5.98 -2.49
C ILE A 204 -14.31 5.16 -2.60
N LEU A 205 -13.27 5.70 -3.24
CA LEU A 205 -11.96 5.04 -3.34
C LEU A 205 -11.34 4.79 -1.96
N TYR A 206 -11.47 5.74 -1.04
CA TYR A 206 -11.02 5.59 0.34
C TYR A 206 -11.77 4.47 1.09
N GLN A 207 -13.10 4.38 0.92
CA GLN A 207 -13.89 3.30 1.51
C GLN A 207 -13.50 1.92 0.95
N ILE A 208 -13.24 1.82 -0.35
CA ILE A 208 -12.73 0.59 -0.99
C ILE A 208 -11.36 0.20 -0.43
N GLN A 209 -10.48 1.18 -0.22
CA GLN A 209 -9.14 0.96 0.33
C GLN A 209 -9.21 0.45 1.78
N ASN A 210 -10.10 1.00 2.62
CA ASN A 210 -10.31 0.51 3.98
C ASN A 210 -10.83 -0.93 3.99
N LEU A 211 -11.75 -1.30 3.09
CA LEU A 211 -12.23 -2.67 2.96
C LEU A 211 -11.12 -3.65 2.53
N THR A 212 -10.22 -3.21 1.64
CA THR A 212 -9.06 -4.00 1.21
C THR A 212 -8.17 -4.34 2.42
N THR A 213 -7.93 -3.39 3.32
CA THR A 213 -7.13 -3.63 4.53
C THR A 213 -7.78 -4.60 5.53
N LEU A 214 -9.12 -4.63 5.60
CA LEU A 214 -9.87 -5.58 6.44
C LEU A 214 -9.77 -7.03 5.92
N ILE A 215 -9.64 -7.20 4.61
CA ILE A 215 -9.49 -8.52 3.96
C ILE A 215 -8.04 -9.02 4.05
N GLU A 216 -7.06 -8.12 3.93
CA GLU A 216 -5.63 -8.48 3.89
C GLU A 216 -5.07 -8.93 5.25
N ARG A 217 -5.54 -8.35 6.35
CA ARG A 217 -5.06 -8.71 7.70
C ARG A 217 -5.31 -10.18 8.04
N PRO A 218 -6.53 -10.74 7.87
CA PRO A 218 -6.76 -12.18 8.04
C PRO A 218 -6.00 -13.05 7.03
N LEU A 219 -5.88 -12.62 5.76
CA LEU A 219 -5.11 -13.35 4.74
C LEU A 219 -3.63 -13.47 5.13
N SER A 220 -3.03 -12.41 5.66
CA SER A 220 -1.65 -12.43 6.14
C SER A 220 -1.46 -13.40 7.31
N GLN A 221 -2.44 -13.50 8.22
CA GLN A 221 -2.43 -14.46 9.33
C GLN A 221 -2.55 -15.91 8.84
N ILE A 222 -3.31 -16.17 7.76
CA ILE A 222 -3.37 -17.49 7.11
C ILE A 222 -2.06 -17.84 6.41
N VAL A 223 -1.43 -16.89 5.73
CA VAL A 223 -0.14 -17.11 5.08
C VAL A 223 0.96 -17.39 6.11
N GLN A 224 0.92 -16.70 7.27
CA GLN A 224 1.84 -16.95 8.38
C GLN A 224 1.59 -18.31 9.05
N SER A 225 0.33 -18.73 9.23
CA SER A 225 0.03 -20.04 9.82
C SER A 225 0.43 -21.20 8.89
N LYS A 226 0.34 -21.02 7.57
CA LYS A 226 0.86 -22.01 6.59
C LYS A 226 2.38 -22.22 6.65
N ARG A 227 3.16 -21.25 7.14
CA ARG A 227 4.62 -21.42 7.34
C ARG A 227 4.97 -22.33 8.50
N ILE A 228 4.08 -22.49 9.48
CA ILE A 228 4.29 -23.38 10.63
C ILE A 228 4.14 -24.86 10.22
N PHE A 229 3.46 -25.13 9.09
CA PHE A 229 3.20 -26.47 8.58
C PHE A 229 3.89 -26.75 7.23
N GLY A 230 5.06 -26.13 7.00
CA GLY A 230 5.87 -26.41 5.83
C GLY A 230 6.26 -27.88 5.76
N ASN A 231 5.77 -28.58 4.73
CA ASN A 231 6.25 -29.89 4.34
C ASN A 231 7.78 -29.86 4.22
N ASP A 232 8.46 -30.62 5.08
CA ASP A 232 9.86 -30.99 4.93
C ASP A 232 10.05 -31.69 3.57
N ARG A 233 10.48 -30.92 2.57
CA ARG A 233 11.34 -31.42 1.51
C ARG A 233 12.66 -30.67 1.62
N SER A 234 13.64 -31.41 2.11
CA SER A 234 15.05 -31.10 2.18
C SER A 234 15.58 -30.64 0.83
N ASP A 235 16.08 -29.41 0.77
CA ASP A 235 17.07 -29.00 -0.24
C ASP A 235 18.27 -28.38 0.48
N THR A 236 19.26 -29.25 0.69
CA THR A 236 20.66 -28.92 0.92
C THR A 236 21.28 -28.43 -0.38
N GLN A 237 21.75 -27.17 -0.43
CA GLN A 237 22.84 -26.68 -1.29
C GLN A 237 23.22 -25.26 -0.82
N SER A 238 24.25 -25.12 0.01
CA SER A 238 25.68 -24.99 -0.32
C SER A 238 26.11 -23.53 -0.54
N ASN A 239 26.76 -23.03 0.51
CA ASN A 239 27.53 -21.80 0.60
C ASN A 239 28.48 -21.56 -0.58
N GLN A 240 28.44 -20.36 -1.16
CA GLN A 240 29.65 -19.65 -1.59
C GLN A 240 29.47 -18.16 -1.27
N ARG A 241 30.22 -17.70 -0.25
CA ARG A 241 30.51 -16.29 0.02
C ARG A 241 31.53 -15.84 -1.03
N LEU A 242 31.22 -14.74 -1.73
CA LEU A 242 32.22 -13.93 -2.40
C LEU A 242 32.44 -12.72 -1.51
N ASP A 243 33.61 -12.68 -0.89
CA ASP A 243 34.20 -11.47 -0.31
C ASP A 243 34.44 -10.48 -1.45
N PHE A 244 33.94 -9.24 -1.30
CA PHE A 244 34.35 -8.12 -2.13
C PHE A 244 34.83 -7.01 -1.20
N ASP A 245 36.16 -6.87 -1.16
CA ASP A 245 36.87 -5.87 -0.39
C ASP A 245 36.56 -4.45 -0.88
N GLN A 246 36.28 -3.60 0.10
CA GLN A 246 36.30 -2.14 -0.02
C GLN A 246 37.75 -1.67 -0.21
N GLN A 247 38.06 -1.13 -1.39
CA GLN A 247 39.20 -0.22 -1.54
C GLN A 247 38.69 1.22 -1.68
N SER A 248 38.86 1.97 -0.60
CA SER A 248 38.78 3.42 -0.57
C SER A 248 40.01 4.01 -1.25
N GLN A 249 39.82 4.61 -2.43
CA GLN A 249 40.79 5.54 -3.01
C GLN A 249 40.18 6.95 -3.03
N LEU A 250 40.74 7.82 -2.18
CA LEU A 250 40.62 9.26 -2.23
C LEU A 250 41.28 9.77 -3.51
N GLY A 251 40.51 9.86 -4.58
CA GLY A 251 40.86 10.56 -5.80
C GLY A 251 39.95 11.79 -5.98
N THR A 252 40.52 12.98 -5.94
CA THR A 252 39.88 14.22 -6.41
C THR A 252 39.71 14.15 -7.94
N PHE A 253 38.61 13.58 -8.40
CA PHE A 253 38.17 13.60 -9.80
C PHE A 253 36.66 13.85 -9.85
N GLY A 254 36.24 14.71 -10.79
CA GLY A 254 34.91 15.35 -10.85
C GLY A 254 33.78 14.46 -10.37
N GLN A 255 33.28 14.75 -9.16
CA GLN A 255 32.15 14.01 -8.59
C GLN A 255 30.99 14.07 -9.57
N THR A 256 30.56 12.90 -10.03
CA THR A 256 29.35 12.74 -10.80
C THR A 256 28.21 13.43 -10.06
N GLN A 257 27.47 14.30 -10.76
CA GLN A 257 26.38 15.08 -10.16
C GLN A 257 25.30 14.18 -9.50
N PHE A 258 25.25 12.92 -9.90
CA PHE A 258 24.29 11.92 -9.45
C PHE A 258 24.93 10.95 -8.46
N CYS A 259 24.61 11.12 -7.18
CA CYS A 259 25.11 10.29 -6.09
C CYS A 259 24.22 10.42 -4.84
N ILE A 260 24.45 9.53 -3.87
CA ILE A 260 23.93 9.64 -2.50
C ILE A 260 24.88 10.55 -1.70
N GLN A 261 24.33 11.52 -0.98
CA GLN A 261 25.09 12.52 -0.22
C GLN A 261 24.48 12.72 1.17
N LYS A 262 25.34 13.02 2.15
CA LYS A 262 24.95 13.40 3.52
C LYS A 262 25.19 14.89 3.73
N GLN A 263 24.42 15.52 4.60
CA GLN A 263 24.63 16.91 5.07
C GLN A 263 24.68 17.94 3.93
N VAL A 264 23.87 17.75 2.89
CA VAL A 264 23.78 18.70 1.78
C VAL A 264 22.94 19.90 2.19
N LYS A 265 23.53 21.10 2.17
CA LYS A 265 22.80 22.35 2.46
C LYS A 265 21.76 22.63 1.39
N LEU A 266 20.52 22.90 1.79
CA LEU A 266 19.40 23.14 0.87
C LEU A 266 19.64 24.35 -0.04
N ARG A 267 20.21 25.42 0.52
CA ARG A 267 20.61 26.63 -0.24
C ARG A 267 21.59 26.31 -1.38
N SER A 268 22.44 25.29 -1.23
CA SER A 268 23.34 24.88 -2.31
C SER A 268 22.60 24.27 -3.49
N LEU A 269 21.46 23.60 -3.26
CA LEU A 269 20.64 23.05 -4.34
C LEU A 269 19.86 24.15 -5.04
N GLU A 270 19.30 25.09 -4.27
CA GLU A 270 18.59 26.26 -4.80
C GLU A 270 19.49 27.09 -5.71
N MET A 271 20.74 27.37 -5.30
CA MET A 271 21.73 28.04 -6.15
C MET A 271 22.08 27.26 -7.43
N LYS A 272 21.92 25.94 -7.44
CA LYS A 272 22.10 25.09 -8.63
C LYS A 272 20.86 25.02 -9.52
N GLY A 273 19.80 25.77 -9.19
CA GLY A 273 18.56 25.86 -9.95
C GLY A 273 17.49 24.84 -9.57
N PHE A 274 17.64 24.16 -8.43
CA PHE A 274 16.59 23.29 -7.91
C PHE A 274 15.50 24.08 -7.20
N VAL A 275 14.25 23.67 -7.36
CA VAL A 275 13.07 24.24 -6.69
C VAL A 275 12.42 23.18 -5.82
N LYS A 276 12.11 23.53 -4.58
CA LYS A 276 11.40 22.63 -3.66
C LYS A 276 9.97 22.39 -4.13
N ILE A 277 9.57 21.14 -4.29
CA ILE A 277 8.25 20.74 -4.78
C ILE A 277 7.45 19.86 -3.80
N TYR A 278 8.10 19.39 -2.73
CA TYR A 278 7.48 18.62 -1.64
C TYR A 278 8.27 18.86 -0.34
N ASP A 279 7.56 19.08 0.78
CA ASP A 279 8.10 19.37 2.11
C ASP A 279 7.05 18.98 3.17
N GLU A 280 7.08 17.72 3.60
CA GLU A 280 6.11 17.17 4.53
C GLU A 280 6.78 16.30 5.59
N PHE A 281 6.13 16.13 6.73
CA PHE A 281 6.61 15.27 7.80
C PHE A 281 6.60 13.79 7.38
N PHE A 282 7.53 13.02 7.95
CA PHE A 282 7.57 11.57 7.73
C PHE A 282 6.35 10.82 8.29
N ASN A 283 5.52 11.44 9.14
CA ASN A 283 4.26 10.87 9.58
C ASN A 283 3.07 11.15 8.63
N LYS A 284 3.28 11.93 7.56
CA LYS A 284 2.26 12.20 6.55
C LYS A 284 2.34 11.15 5.43
N PRO A 285 1.20 10.67 4.90
CA PRO A 285 1.21 9.71 3.80
C PRO A 285 1.90 10.27 2.55
N PHE A 286 2.86 9.53 2.00
CA PHE A 286 3.35 9.73 0.64
C PHE A 286 2.69 8.70 -0.26
N THR A 287 2.00 9.13 -1.32
CA THR A 287 1.08 8.26 -2.08
C THR A 287 1.43 8.22 -3.56
N GLN A 288 0.83 7.27 -4.29
CA GLN A 288 0.97 7.21 -5.75
C GLN A 288 0.59 8.53 -6.44
N THR A 289 -0.44 9.23 -5.94
CA THR A 289 -0.84 10.54 -6.45
C THR A 289 0.29 11.56 -6.40
N HIS A 290 1.11 11.56 -5.34
CA HIS A 290 2.26 12.45 -5.23
C HIS A 290 3.30 12.15 -6.33
N ILE A 291 3.56 10.87 -6.62
CA ILE A 291 4.46 10.47 -7.70
C ILE A 291 3.94 10.94 -9.06
N GLU A 292 2.65 10.77 -9.34
CA GLU A 292 2.06 11.25 -10.60
C GLU A 292 2.11 12.78 -10.72
N LEU A 293 1.85 13.52 -9.64
CA LEU A 293 1.99 14.98 -9.62
C LEU A 293 3.44 15.44 -9.85
N ILE A 294 4.43 14.71 -9.33
CA ILE A 294 5.84 14.97 -9.60
C ILE A 294 6.15 14.71 -11.07
N LYS A 295 5.71 13.57 -11.63
CA LYS A 295 5.90 13.23 -13.06
C LYS A 295 5.35 14.32 -13.99
N LEU A 296 4.16 14.85 -13.70
CA LEU A 296 3.54 15.92 -14.49
C LEU A 296 4.36 17.22 -14.52
N LYS A 297 5.22 17.45 -13.52
CA LYS A 297 6.12 18.61 -13.46
C LYS A 297 7.45 18.39 -14.19
N CYS A 298 7.76 17.16 -14.59
CA CYS A 298 9.05 16.78 -15.16
C CYS A 298 9.03 16.74 -16.70
N ASN A 299 10.19 17.00 -17.30
CA ASN A 299 10.53 16.69 -18.69
C ASN A 299 11.63 15.60 -18.73
N SER A 300 12.11 15.23 -19.92
CA SER A 300 13.14 14.18 -20.08
C SER A 300 14.53 14.53 -19.52
N GLN A 301 14.80 15.80 -19.24
CA GLN A 301 16.07 16.29 -18.69
C GLN A 301 15.97 16.71 -17.22
N SER A 302 14.78 16.63 -16.63
CA SER A 302 14.57 17.08 -15.26
C SER A 302 15.35 16.22 -14.28
N GLN A 303 15.96 16.88 -13.31
CA GLN A 303 16.73 16.27 -12.22
C GLN A 303 15.97 16.39 -10.91
N ILE A 304 16.00 15.34 -10.11
CA ILE A 304 15.33 15.27 -8.82
C ILE A 304 16.37 15.06 -7.72
N CYS A 305 16.18 15.73 -6.59
CA CYS A 305 16.90 15.48 -5.36
C CYS A 305 15.88 15.20 -4.25
N ILE A 306 15.90 13.99 -3.69
CA ILE A 306 15.00 13.56 -2.61
C ILE A 306 15.81 13.14 -1.40
N GLY A 307 15.34 13.48 -0.21
CA GLY A 307 15.99 13.10 1.03
C GLY A 307 15.18 13.43 2.27
N GLY A 308 15.81 13.16 3.42
CA GLY A 308 15.26 13.45 4.74
C GLY A 308 15.97 14.61 5.43
N VAL A 309 15.21 15.46 6.12
CA VAL A 309 15.70 16.62 6.88
C VAL A 309 15.31 16.47 8.35
N ASN A 310 16.21 16.83 9.27
CA ASN A 310 15.91 16.94 10.70
C ASN A 310 15.29 18.31 10.98
N ILE A 311 14.19 18.38 11.72
CA ILE A 311 13.55 19.67 12.04
C ILE A 311 14.42 20.56 12.94
N LYS A 312 15.32 19.97 13.72
CA LYS A 312 16.30 20.71 14.51
C LYS A 312 17.40 21.36 13.64
N GLU A 313 17.59 20.86 12.42
CA GLU A 313 18.58 21.33 11.46
C GLU A 313 17.96 21.45 10.06
N PRO A 314 16.97 22.35 9.87
CA PRO A 314 16.11 22.34 8.69
C PRO A 314 16.82 22.78 7.40
N ASP A 315 18.02 23.34 7.49
CA ASP A 315 18.77 23.91 6.37
C ASP A 315 19.64 22.88 5.62
N GLN A 316 19.63 21.61 6.04
CA GLN A 316 20.41 20.56 5.40
C GLN A 316 19.71 19.19 5.37
N PHE A 317 19.96 18.43 4.31
CA PHE A 317 19.60 17.02 4.26
C PHE A 317 20.47 16.21 5.22
N ILE A 318 19.86 15.32 6.01
CA ILE A 318 20.58 14.24 6.70
C ILE A 318 21.21 13.33 5.64
N LEU A 319 20.38 12.95 4.66
CA LEU A 319 20.71 12.06 3.55
C LEU A 319 19.81 12.42 2.37
N CYS A 320 20.38 12.51 1.17
CA CYS A 320 19.65 12.68 -0.07
C CYS A 320 20.33 11.94 -1.22
N ALA A 321 19.58 11.69 -2.30
CA ALA A 321 20.13 11.25 -3.57
C ALA A 321 19.65 12.17 -4.69
N THR A 322 20.54 12.45 -5.65
CA THR A 322 20.22 13.23 -6.86
C THR A 322 20.36 12.35 -8.10
N ASP A 323 19.40 12.43 -9.01
CA ASP A 323 19.44 11.74 -10.32
C ASP A 323 18.52 12.45 -11.32
N TYR A 324 18.41 11.92 -12.55
CA TYR A 324 17.31 12.26 -13.43
C TYR A 324 15.98 11.77 -12.85
N ALA A 325 14.93 12.58 -13.01
CA ALA A 325 13.60 12.25 -12.49
C ALA A 325 13.06 10.92 -13.05
N SER A 326 13.42 10.57 -14.29
CA SER A 326 13.08 9.28 -14.90
C SER A 326 13.56 8.09 -14.09
N GLU A 327 14.71 8.21 -13.42
CA GLU A 327 15.27 7.13 -12.61
C GLU A 327 14.44 6.90 -11.34
N PHE A 328 13.96 7.99 -10.71
CA PHE A 328 13.16 7.97 -9.49
C PHE A 328 11.81 7.26 -9.65
N TYR A 329 11.12 7.47 -10.78
CA TYR A 329 9.78 6.89 -11.00
C TYR A 329 9.75 5.68 -11.94
N THR A 330 10.92 5.09 -12.26
CA THR A 330 10.99 3.83 -13.00
C THR A 330 10.67 2.66 -12.09
N GLU A 331 9.64 1.89 -12.42
CA GLU A 331 9.19 0.76 -11.60
C GLU A 331 10.23 -0.36 -11.50
N THR A 332 10.33 -0.91 -10.29
CA THR A 332 11.19 -2.04 -9.93
C THR A 332 10.38 -3.32 -9.90
N GLN A 333 10.84 -4.31 -10.66
CA GLN A 333 10.11 -5.58 -10.83
C GLN A 333 10.50 -6.64 -9.78
N ASN A 334 11.68 -6.50 -9.15
CA ASN A 334 12.19 -7.47 -8.18
C ASN A 334 12.23 -6.87 -6.78
N LEU A 335 11.56 -7.52 -5.82
CA LEU A 335 11.49 -7.07 -4.43
C LEU A 335 12.81 -7.21 -3.67
N ASN A 336 13.80 -7.94 -4.21
CA ASN A 336 15.09 -8.14 -3.58
C ASN A 336 16.26 -7.45 -4.33
N LEU A 337 15.98 -6.78 -5.44
CA LEU A 337 17.00 -6.14 -6.28
C LEU A 337 16.56 -4.75 -6.75
N ALA A 338 17.21 -3.73 -6.20
CA ALA A 338 17.13 -2.35 -6.64
C ALA A 338 17.75 -2.21 -8.04
N ARG A 339 17.26 -1.23 -8.79
CA ARG A 339 17.72 -0.96 -10.15
C ARG A 339 18.87 0.04 -10.11
N LYS A 340 20.03 -0.31 -10.68
CA LYS A 340 21.15 0.64 -10.81
C LYS A 340 20.73 1.82 -11.69
N SER A 341 21.05 3.04 -11.24
CA SER A 341 20.95 4.24 -12.06
C SER A 341 21.84 4.12 -13.29
N ARG A 342 21.41 4.74 -14.39
CA ARG A 342 22.23 4.85 -15.60
C ARG A 342 23.28 5.96 -15.52
N ASN A 343 23.16 6.86 -14.53
CA ASN A 343 23.89 8.13 -14.50
C ASN A 343 24.83 8.26 -13.29
N GLY A 344 24.73 7.35 -12.32
CA GLY A 344 25.56 7.40 -11.12
C GLY A 344 25.51 6.11 -10.30
N GLU A 345 26.16 6.16 -9.15
CA GLU A 345 26.27 5.04 -8.19
C GLU A 345 25.12 5.07 -7.18
N VAL A 346 23.89 5.15 -7.68
CA VAL A 346 22.66 5.09 -6.88
C VAL A 346 21.82 3.93 -7.39
N TYR A 347 21.27 3.12 -6.48
CA TYR A 347 20.31 2.09 -6.81
C TYR A 347 18.91 2.55 -6.38
N TRP A 348 18.06 2.85 -7.36
CA TRP A 348 16.70 3.28 -7.13
C TRP A 348 15.77 2.07 -7.05
N TYR A 349 14.75 2.19 -6.21
CA TYR A 349 13.62 1.27 -6.27
C TYR A 349 12.31 2.01 -6.09
N TYR A 350 11.34 1.60 -6.89
CA TYR A 350 9.97 2.08 -6.83
C TYR A 350 9.04 0.91 -7.14
N VAL A 351 8.32 0.45 -6.13
CA VAL A 351 7.30 -0.59 -6.27
C VAL A 351 5.96 0.05 -6.04
N ARG A 352 5.15 0.12 -7.10
CA ARG A 352 3.82 0.75 -7.09
C ARG A 352 2.99 0.23 -5.92
N ASN A 353 2.31 1.14 -5.22
CA ASN A 353 1.49 0.85 -4.04
C ASN A 353 2.25 0.07 -2.95
N ARG A 354 3.56 0.30 -2.80
CA ARG A 354 4.33 -0.33 -1.75
C ARG A 354 5.37 0.59 -1.14
N CYS A 355 6.43 0.90 -1.88
CA CYS A 355 7.52 1.74 -1.39
C CYS A 355 8.33 2.37 -2.52
N ILE A 356 9.05 3.43 -2.18
CA ILE A 356 10.02 4.10 -3.04
C ILE A 356 11.23 4.48 -2.22
N GLY A 357 12.41 4.45 -2.82
CA GLY A 357 13.63 4.78 -2.11
C GLY A 357 14.89 4.61 -2.94
N PHE A 358 16.03 4.71 -2.26
CA PHE A 358 17.34 4.49 -2.85
C PHE A 358 18.28 3.80 -1.86
N SER A 359 19.27 3.10 -2.42
CA SER A 359 20.30 2.35 -1.70
C SER A 359 21.66 2.53 -2.40
N PRO A 360 22.78 2.45 -1.68
CA PRO A 360 24.11 2.35 -2.27
C PRO A 360 24.36 1.00 -2.99
N MET A 361 23.53 -0.02 -2.73
CA MET A 361 23.69 -1.38 -3.29
C MET A 361 22.42 -1.87 -3.99
N SER A 362 22.59 -2.86 -4.88
CA SER A 362 21.48 -3.55 -5.53
C SER A 362 20.65 -4.39 -4.57
N LYS A 363 21.25 -5.00 -3.54
CA LYS A 363 20.55 -5.89 -2.61
C LYS A 363 19.67 -5.09 -1.65
N ILE A 364 18.38 -5.37 -1.70
CA ILE A 364 17.32 -4.79 -0.86
C ILE A 364 16.38 -5.91 -0.40
N ASP A 365 15.53 -5.69 0.61
CA ASP A 365 14.36 -6.56 0.88
C ASP A 365 13.13 -5.68 1.05
N LEU A 366 12.31 -5.62 0.00
CA LEU A 366 11.10 -4.83 -0.06
C LEU A 366 9.86 -5.57 0.48
N LYS A 367 10.00 -6.71 1.18
CA LYS A 367 8.84 -7.35 1.85
C LYS A 367 8.18 -6.40 2.84
N TYR A 368 9.00 -5.67 3.57
CA TYR A 368 8.71 -4.41 4.27
C TYR A 368 9.49 -3.30 3.53
N PRO A 369 9.28 -1.99 3.72
CA PRO A 369 9.97 -0.90 3.02
C PRO A 369 11.48 -0.85 3.32
N ASP A 370 12.22 -1.83 2.81
CA ASP A 370 13.67 -1.95 2.94
C ASP A 370 14.16 -2.28 4.37
N VAL A 371 13.97 -3.54 4.78
CA VAL A 371 14.38 -4.11 6.09
C VAL A 371 15.82 -4.63 6.14
N ASP A 372 16.57 -4.55 5.04
CA ASP A 372 17.96 -5.03 5.02
C ASP A 372 18.90 -4.00 5.68
N ASN A 373 19.82 -4.48 6.52
CA ASN A 373 20.64 -3.66 7.42
C ASN A 373 22.13 -3.64 7.08
N GLU A 374 22.58 -4.41 6.09
CA GLU A 374 24.01 -4.55 5.78
C GLU A 374 24.69 -3.21 5.42
N GLU A 375 23.96 -2.21 4.90
CA GLU A 375 24.46 -0.84 4.67
C GLU A 375 23.42 0.25 5.03
N GLY A 376 22.86 0.18 6.24
CA GLY A 376 21.79 1.08 6.68
C GLY A 376 22.09 2.58 6.54
N ASP A 377 23.36 3.01 6.59
CA ASP A 377 23.76 4.44 6.67
C ASP A 377 23.43 5.33 5.46
N LEU A 378 23.22 4.74 4.29
CA LEU A 378 23.02 5.46 3.02
C LEU A 378 21.69 5.09 2.35
N ARG A 379 20.77 4.50 3.10
CA ARG A 379 19.47 4.07 2.60
C ARG A 379 18.37 5.08 2.93
N PHE A 380 17.41 5.20 2.02
CA PHE A 380 16.24 6.03 2.22
C PHE A 380 15.02 5.30 1.69
N SER A 381 13.94 5.25 2.46
CA SER A 381 12.71 4.60 2.00
C SER A 381 11.45 5.28 2.53
N LEU A 382 10.46 5.34 1.65
CA LEU A 382 9.11 5.80 1.96
C LEU A 382 8.11 4.69 1.68
N TRP A 383 7.07 4.61 2.51
CA TRP A 383 5.88 3.86 2.15
C TRP A 383 5.11 4.59 1.06
N LEU A 384 4.47 3.81 0.19
CA LEU A 384 3.49 4.30 -0.78
C LEU A 384 2.09 3.75 -0.53
N PHE A 385 1.92 2.98 0.55
CA PHE A 385 0.71 2.23 0.87
C PHE A 385 0.36 2.38 2.35
N HIS A 386 -0.86 1.95 2.72
CA HIS A 386 -1.38 1.97 4.10
C HIS A 386 -1.54 3.34 4.77
N GLY A 387 -1.46 4.45 4.02
CA GLY A 387 -1.50 5.78 4.65
C GLY A 387 -0.32 6.03 5.59
N GLN A 388 0.73 5.23 5.48
CA GLN A 388 1.96 5.38 6.24
C GLN A 388 2.85 6.40 5.54
N GLY A 389 3.60 7.17 6.31
CA GLY A 389 4.56 8.11 5.74
C GLY A 389 5.90 7.44 5.45
N GLY A 390 7.02 8.09 5.75
CA GLY A 390 8.32 7.51 5.42
C GLY A 390 8.81 6.50 6.45
N TYR A 391 9.67 5.56 6.05
CA TYR A 391 10.16 4.49 6.93
C TYR A 391 11.58 4.74 7.40
N ARG A 392 12.50 5.12 6.50
CA ARG A 392 13.93 5.16 6.81
C ARG A 392 14.67 6.35 6.21
N ILE A 393 15.61 6.91 7.00
CA ILE A 393 16.67 7.81 6.55
C ILE A 393 17.99 7.37 7.22
N GLY A 394 18.89 6.78 6.46
CA GLY A 394 20.10 6.17 7.01
C GLY A 394 19.76 5.08 8.03
N ARG A 395 20.43 5.08 9.18
CA ARG A 395 20.14 4.14 10.29
C ARG A 395 18.87 4.48 11.08
N ILE A 396 18.20 5.58 10.78
CA ILE A 396 16.99 6.00 11.49
C ILE A 396 15.79 5.34 10.80
N GLU A 397 15.15 4.41 11.50
CA GLU A 397 14.02 3.60 11.02
C GLU A 397 12.72 3.95 11.75
N SER A 398 11.60 3.35 11.32
CA SER A 398 10.27 3.53 11.91
C SER A 398 9.82 4.99 11.95
N LEU A 399 10.14 5.73 10.90
CA LEU A 399 9.85 7.16 10.81
C LEU A 399 8.37 7.48 10.57
N GLU A 400 7.52 6.49 10.31
CA GLU A 400 6.12 6.69 9.91
C GLU A 400 5.24 7.34 10.99
N GLN A 401 5.74 7.44 12.22
CA GLN A 401 5.11 8.15 13.34
C GLN A 401 5.90 9.38 13.79
N SER A 402 7.08 9.62 13.22
CA SER A 402 7.97 10.68 13.66
C SER A 402 7.52 12.04 13.15
N VAL A 403 7.53 13.01 14.07
CA VAL A 403 7.38 14.44 13.78
C VAL A 403 8.72 15.17 13.77
N ASP A 404 9.84 14.47 13.96
CA ASP A 404 11.17 15.10 14.05
C ASP A 404 11.85 15.20 12.67
N TYR A 405 11.30 14.52 11.67
CA TYR A 405 11.88 14.41 10.33
C TYR A 405 10.87 14.75 9.24
N LYS A 406 11.39 15.35 8.16
CA LYS A 406 10.61 15.68 6.96
C LYS A 406 11.21 15.07 5.71
N CYS A 407 10.35 14.61 4.81
CA CYS A 407 10.71 14.24 3.45
C CYS A 407 10.65 15.49 2.59
N VAL A 408 11.75 15.78 1.89
CA VAL A 408 11.86 16.96 1.05
C VAL A 408 12.30 16.55 -0.35
N ILE A 409 11.61 17.07 -1.37
CA ILE A 409 11.89 16.81 -2.78
C ILE A 409 12.13 18.13 -3.49
N TYR A 410 13.26 18.21 -4.17
CA TYR A 410 13.67 19.30 -5.04
C TYR A 410 13.68 18.83 -6.50
N LEU A 411 13.28 19.71 -7.41
CA LEU A 411 13.23 19.48 -8.85
C LEU A 411 13.98 20.59 -9.58
N LYS A 412 14.86 20.22 -10.50
CA LYS A 412 15.47 21.11 -11.49
C LYS A 412 14.99 20.70 -12.87
N LYS A 413 14.45 21.64 -13.64
CA LYS A 413 13.85 21.37 -14.96
C LYS A 413 14.87 21.25 -16.08
#